data_AF-W6TCF9-F1
#
_entry.id   AF-W6TCF9-F1
#
_cell.length_a   1.000
_cell.length_b   1.000
_cell.length_c   1.000
_cell.angle_alpha   90.00
_cell.angle_beta   90.00
_cell.angle_gamma   90.00
#
_symmetry.space_group_name_H-M   'P 1'
#
loop_
_entity.id
_entity.type
_entity.pdbx_description
1 polymer ?
#
loop_
_entity_poly.entity_id
_entity_poly.type
_entity_poly.pdbx_seq_one_letter_code
_entity_poly.pdbx_strand_id
1 'polypeptide(L)'
;MLIIVLILLALLLGAIGWCAYANFKQPYLVATTNLKKPQLQYKLQHQANQTITAKTPKRKWFYYLSMASIVIGLICLLVSCYLLETKLDLLIMPTKAVISSIILLVISVVLFMIYPLVWPSQSYDYWIIKKTNDQPFTLADTRTFKKYRLRQIWGTFALDLFIIVAWVSRAVSISTEPVYVIEFLIIVAVLAIPVVALLSALAQLVYLQHDHYLKPRRGQNKFGTLNYRAVQALLKQQPDLKKKVLTAHIARVIGYLFGLYAFWILYSNIVAPAFSTDTSAVFPAAIMALIALVILETVGAIWPQHNYDYMQLLDTTKLPFTINGSDQFTKFKAHLYYYHLSAGIVWLTIWLAIVGAYYYFG
;
A
#
# COMPACT_ATOMS: atom_id res chain seq x y z
N MET A 1 20.59 -21.24 21.06
CA MET A 1 19.36 -20.43 20.87
C MET A 1 19.55 -18.99 21.35
N LEU A 2 19.73 -18.71 22.66
CA LEU A 2 19.85 -17.34 23.20
C LEU A 2 21.00 -16.51 22.60
N ILE A 3 22.20 -17.09 22.43
CA ILE A 3 23.34 -16.42 21.79
C ILE A 3 23.02 -16.02 20.33
N ILE A 4 22.32 -16.89 19.60
CA ILE A 4 21.93 -16.64 18.19
C ILE A 4 20.94 -15.46 18.13
N VAL A 5 19.96 -15.42 19.03
CA VAL A 5 19.00 -14.31 19.13
C VAL A 5 19.70 -12.99 19.47
N LEU A 6 20.63 -13.01 20.42
CA LEU A 6 21.40 -11.80 20.78
C LEU A 6 22.27 -11.30 19.62
N ILE A 7 22.93 -12.19 18.88
CA ILE A 7 23.69 -11.83 17.68
C ILE A 7 22.74 -11.21 16.63
N LEU A 8 21.59 -11.82 16.39
CA LEU A 8 20.60 -11.29 15.43
C LEU A 8 20.09 -9.90 15.85
N LEU A 9 19.74 -9.70 17.12
CA LEU A 9 19.32 -8.40 17.65
C LEU A 9 20.42 -7.35 17.49
N ALA A 10 21.69 -7.71 17.78
CA ALA A 10 22.82 -6.80 17.60
C ALA A 10 23.04 -6.43 16.12
N LEU A 11 22.91 -7.39 15.20
CA LEU A 11 22.99 -7.15 13.76
C LEU A 11 21.86 -6.22 13.27
N LEU A 12 20.63 -6.45 13.72
CA LEU A 12 19.48 -5.59 13.38
C LEU A 12 19.67 -4.18 13.94
N LEU A 13 20.15 -4.04 15.17
CA LEU A 13 20.44 -2.75 15.78
C LEU A 13 21.57 -2.01 15.05
N GLY A 14 22.61 -2.74 14.62
CA GLY A 14 23.65 -2.24 13.72
C GLY A 14 23.10 -1.78 12.37
N ALA A 15 22.17 -2.52 11.77
CA ALA A 15 21.52 -2.15 10.51
C ALA A 15 20.66 -0.88 10.64
N ILE A 16 19.90 -0.75 11.74
CA ILE A 16 19.13 0.47 12.07
C ILE A 16 20.08 1.66 12.19
N GLY A 17 21.15 1.52 12.98
CA GLY A 17 22.15 2.56 13.18
C GLY A 17 22.86 2.97 11.89
N TRP A 18 23.23 1.98 11.06
CA TRP A 18 23.84 2.22 9.75
C TRP A 18 22.90 2.96 8.79
N CYS A 19 21.65 2.54 8.66
CA CYS A 19 20.66 3.21 7.81
C CYS A 19 20.40 4.65 8.28
N ALA A 20 20.27 4.86 9.59
CA ALA A 20 20.10 6.19 10.17
C ALA A 20 21.33 7.08 9.89
N TYR A 21 22.54 6.57 10.11
CA TYR A 21 23.78 7.26 9.82
C TYR A 21 23.94 7.62 8.33
N ALA A 22 23.66 6.66 7.44
CA ALA A 22 23.74 6.87 6.00
C ALA A 22 22.73 7.91 5.49
N ASN A 23 21.53 7.95 6.08
CA ASN A 23 20.53 8.98 5.79
C ASN A 23 20.90 10.34 6.35
N PHE A 24 21.56 10.38 7.51
CA PHE A 24 22.08 11.60 8.10
C PHE A 24 23.22 12.19 7.24
N LYS A 25 24.12 11.35 6.71
CA LYS A 25 25.22 11.78 5.84
C LYS A 25 24.76 12.24 4.45
N GLN A 26 23.64 11.72 3.97
CA GLN A 26 23.08 12.04 2.65
C GLN A 26 21.59 12.42 2.76
N PRO A 27 21.27 13.57 3.40
CA PRO A 27 19.90 14.02 3.55
C PRO A 27 19.34 14.52 2.21
N TYR A 28 18.02 14.40 2.01
CA TYR A 28 17.38 14.91 0.79
C TYR A 28 17.27 16.44 0.74
N LEU A 29 17.36 17.12 1.89
CA LEU A 29 17.52 18.56 2.02
C LEU A 29 18.98 18.84 2.41
N VAL A 30 19.74 19.45 1.50
CA VAL A 30 21.15 19.79 1.72
C VAL A 30 21.24 21.26 2.05
N ALA A 31 21.73 21.61 3.23
CA ALA A 31 21.91 23.01 3.60
C ALA A 31 22.87 23.72 2.63
N THR A 32 22.58 24.97 2.27
CA THR A 32 23.47 25.79 1.42
C THR A 32 24.77 26.15 2.13
N THR A 33 24.73 26.21 3.47
CA THR A 33 25.90 26.38 4.33
C THR A 33 26.25 25.04 4.97
N ASN A 34 27.55 24.74 5.08
CA ASN A 34 28.00 23.47 5.65
C ASN A 34 27.65 23.40 7.15
N LEU A 35 26.54 22.73 7.48
CA LEU A 35 26.08 22.56 8.85
C LEU A 35 26.93 21.50 9.55
N LYS A 36 27.94 21.93 10.31
CA LYS A 36 28.84 21.03 11.05
C LYS A 36 28.15 20.23 12.17
N LYS A 37 26.92 20.59 12.57
CA LYS A 37 26.21 19.98 13.71
C LYS A 37 24.93 19.24 13.29
N PRO A 38 24.70 18.00 13.77
CA PRO A 38 23.51 17.20 13.45
C PRO A 38 22.20 17.87 13.86
N GLN A 39 22.19 18.56 15.01
CA GLN A 39 21.01 19.27 15.51
C GLN A 39 20.51 20.35 14.54
N LEU A 40 21.42 21.02 13.83
CA LEU A 40 21.06 22.07 12.87
C LEU A 40 20.40 21.48 11.63
N GLN A 41 20.84 20.29 11.21
CA GLN A 41 20.24 19.55 10.11
C GLN A 41 18.81 19.10 10.45
N TYR A 42 18.57 18.60 11.67
CA TYR A 42 17.22 18.28 12.14
C TYR A 42 16.33 19.52 12.23
N LYS A 43 16.86 20.64 12.74
CA LYS A 43 16.12 21.91 12.81
C LYS A 43 15.73 22.41 11.42
N LEU A 44 16.62 22.30 10.43
CA LEU A 44 16.34 22.66 9.05
C LEU A 44 15.22 21.79 8.45
N GLN A 45 15.28 20.48 8.65
CA GLN A 45 14.22 19.57 8.20
C GLN A 45 12.88 19.88 8.90
N HIS A 46 12.92 20.19 10.20
CA HIS A 46 11.73 20.59 10.95
C HIS A 46 11.12 21.89 10.42
N GLN A 47 11.94 22.91 10.19
CA GLN A 47 11.50 24.19 9.60
C GLN A 47 10.93 24.02 8.19
N ALA A 48 11.55 23.16 7.36
CA ALA A 48 11.02 22.83 6.04
C ALA A 48 9.63 22.17 6.15
N ASN A 49 9.46 21.20 7.06
CA ASN A 49 8.17 20.55 7.29
C ASN A 49 7.10 21.54 7.81
N GLN A 50 7.46 22.44 8.73
CA GLN A 50 6.57 23.51 9.19
C GLN A 50 6.14 24.43 8.04
N THR A 51 7.07 24.75 7.13
CA THR A 51 6.77 25.59 5.97
C THR A 51 5.80 24.91 5.00
N ILE A 52 5.96 23.61 4.75
CA ILE A 52 5.03 22.82 3.92
C ILE A 52 3.63 22.80 4.55
N THR A 53 3.56 22.48 5.84
CA THR A 53 2.29 22.32 6.56
C THR A 53 1.54 23.63 6.74
N ALA A 54 2.25 24.76 6.89
CA ALA A 54 1.64 26.09 6.93
C ALA A 54 1.09 26.53 5.57
N LYS A 55 1.80 26.25 4.47
CA LYS A 55 1.46 26.76 3.13
C LYS A 55 0.50 25.85 2.35
N THR A 56 0.22 24.62 2.80
CA THR A 56 -0.64 23.68 2.05
C THR A 56 -1.51 22.82 2.99
N PRO A 57 -2.80 23.18 3.19
CA PRO A 57 -3.67 22.52 4.17
C PRO A 57 -3.96 21.05 3.86
N LYS A 58 -3.93 20.62 2.58
CA LYS A 58 -4.07 19.20 2.22
C LYS A 58 -2.84 18.37 2.66
N ARG A 59 -1.63 18.91 2.50
CA ARG A 59 -0.37 18.23 2.89
C ARG A 59 -0.13 18.26 4.39
N LYS A 60 -0.71 19.25 5.08
CA LYS A 60 -0.78 19.32 6.55
C LYS A 60 -1.36 18.04 7.16
N TRP A 61 -2.47 17.54 6.62
CA TRP A 61 -3.10 16.31 7.11
C TRP A 61 -2.23 15.07 6.88
N PHE A 62 -1.59 14.94 5.71
CA PHE A 62 -0.66 13.83 5.47
C PHE A 62 0.52 13.82 6.45
N TYR A 63 1.06 14.99 6.79
CA TYR A 63 2.11 15.09 7.82
C TYR A 63 1.63 14.59 9.18
N TYR A 64 0.52 15.14 9.67
CA TYR A 64 0.04 14.80 11.01
C TYR A 64 -0.42 13.35 11.10
N LEU A 65 -1.07 12.80 10.07
CA LEU A 65 -1.42 11.39 10.02
C LEU A 65 -0.17 10.50 10.06
N SER A 66 0.89 10.86 9.32
CA SER A 66 2.16 10.11 9.33
C SER A 66 2.92 10.20 10.65
N MET A 67 2.76 11.30 11.41
CA MET A 67 3.35 11.42 12.76
C MET A 67 2.50 10.73 13.81
N ALA A 68 1.18 10.86 13.71
CA ALA A 68 0.23 10.16 14.55
C ALA A 68 0.39 8.64 14.43
N SER A 69 0.67 8.10 13.23
CA SER A 69 0.93 6.68 13.05
C SER A 69 2.14 6.20 13.86
N ILE A 70 3.24 6.96 13.91
CA ILE A 70 4.39 6.62 14.74
C ILE A 70 4.01 6.60 16.22
N VAL A 71 3.30 7.63 16.70
CA VAL A 71 2.93 7.75 18.12
C VAL A 71 1.94 6.66 18.52
N ILE A 72 0.88 6.44 17.71
CA ILE A 72 -0.09 5.37 17.94
C ILE A 72 0.59 4.01 17.86
N GLY A 73 1.50 3.80 16.90
CA GLY A 73 2.29 2.58 16.79
C GLY A 73 3.13 2.32 18.04
N LEU A 74 3.77 3.35 18.61
CA LEU A 74 4.50 3.25 19.86
C LEU A 74 3.58 2.90 21.04
N ILE A 75 2.41 3.53 21.14
CA ILE A 75 1.42 3.21 22.19
C ILE A 75 0.96 1.76 22.06
N CYS A 76 0.62 1.30 20.84
CA CYS A 76 0.25 -0.09 20.59
C CYS A 76 1.36 -1.06 20.99
N LEU A 77 2.63 -0.75 20.69
CA LEU A 77 3.76 -1.57 21.12
C LEU A 77 3.88 -1.63 22.65
N LEU A 78 3.78 -0.49 23.32
CA LEU A 78 3.88 -0.43 24.79
C LEU A 78 2.75 -1.22 25.45
N VAL A 79 1.52 -1.09 24.96
CA VAL A 79 0.38 -1.88 25.46
C VAL A 79 0.56 -3.37 25.13
N SER A 80 1.07 -3.71 23.96
CA SER A 80 1.41 -5.10 23.59
C SER A 80 2.43 -5.71 24.56
N CYS A 81 3.54 -5.01 24.84
CA CYS A 81 4.56 -5.45 25.80
C CYS A 81 4.02 -5.50 27.23
N TYR A 82 3.18 -4.54 27.64
CA TYR A 82 2.52 -4.58 28.95
C TYR A 82 1.64 -5.82 29.10
N LEU A 83 0.83 -6.15 28.09
CA LEU A 83 0.01 -7.36 28.08
C LEU A 83 0.87 -8.62 28.08
N LEU A 84 2.00 -8.60 27.37
CA LEU A 84 2.96 -9.69 27.35
C LEU A 84 3.50 -9.97 28.76
N GLU A 85 4.05 -8.95 29.43
CA GLU A 85 4.67 -9.12 30.75
C GLU A 85 3.66 -9.41 31.87
N THR A 86 2.45 -8.83 31.80
CA THR A 86 1.47 -8.93 32.92
C THR A 86 0.46 -10.06 32.80
N LYS A 87 0.27 -10.63 31.60
CA LYS A 87 -0.80 -11.62 31.34
C LYS A 87 -0.31 -12.97 30.81
N LEU A 88 0.91 -13.07 30.24
CA LEU A 88 1.45 -14.37 29.82
C LEU A 88 2.13 -15.16 30.94
N ASP A 89 2.54 -14.52 32.04
CA ASP A 89 3.18 -15.19 33.19
C ASP A 89 2.19 -15.97 34.08
N LEU A 90 0.88 -15.92 33.77
CA LEU A 90 -0.15 -16.62 34.51
C LEU A 90 -0.33 -18.04 33.97
N LEU A 91 -0.27 -19.04 34.87
CA LEU A 91 -0.43 -20.49 34.61
C LEU A 91 -1.64 -20.89 33.75
N ILE A 92 -2.63 -20.00 33.60
CA ILE A 92 -3.77 -20.16 32.69
C ILE A 92 -3.65 -19.04 31.65
N MET A 93 -3.16 -19.40 30.47
CA MET A 93 -2.93 -18.47 29.37
C MET A 93 -4.26 -17.80 28.95
N PRO A 94 -4.48 -16.50 29.20
CA PRO A 94 -5.69 -15.84 28.77
C PRO A 94 -5.60 -15.59 27.26
N THR A 95 -6.13 -16.52 26.46
CA THR A 95 -6.05 -16.52 24.98
C THR A 95 -6.43 -15.17 24.38
N LYS A 96 -7.43 -14.49 24.96
CA LYS A 96 -7.85 -13.14 24.54
C LYS A 96 -6.74 -12.09 24.71
N ALA A 97 -5.97 -12.14 25.80
CA ALA A 97 -4.89 -11.18 26.05
C ALA A 97 -3.69 -11.44 25.14
N VAL A 98 -3.36 -12.71 24.87
CA VAL A 98 -2.33 -13.12 23.90
C VAL A 98 -2.67 -12.61 22.51
N ILE A 99 -3.87 -12.92 22.02
CA ILE A 99 -4.36 -12.45 20.72
C ILE A 99 -4.38 -10.92 20.67
N SER A 100 -4.86 -10.24 21.71
CA SER A 100 -4.88 -8.77 21.74
C SER A 100 -3.46 -8.18 21.69
N SER A 101 -2.52 -8.76 22.43
CA SER A 101 -1.12 -8.31 22.43
C SER A 101 -0.48 -8.48 21.06
N ILE A 102 -0.73 -9.60 20.39
CA ILE A 102 -0.24 -9.90 19.04
C ILE A 102 -0.87 -8.96 18.00
N ILE A 103 -2.18 -8.71 18.06
CA ILE A 103 -2.86 -7.75 17.18
C ILE A 103 -2.22 -6.36 17.33
N LEU A 104 -1.99 -5.91 18.57
CA LEU A 104 -1.35 -4.62 18.83
C LEU A 104 0.10 -4.56 18.32
N LEU A 105 0.85 -5.66 18.42
CA LEU A 105 2.20 -5.78 17.84
C LEU A 105 2.16 -5.63 16.31
N VAL A 106 1.28 -6.37 15.64
CA VAL A 106 1.14 -6.32 14.18
C VAL A 106 0.70 -4.93 13.71
N ILE A 107 -0.28 -4.32 14.39
CA ILE A 107 -0.71 -2.93 14.13
C ILE A 107 0.48 -1.97 14.29
N SER A 108 1.26 -2.12 15.35
CA SER A 108 2.43 -1.26 15.61
C SER A 108 3.44 -1.27 14.47
N VAL A 109 3.86 -2.48 14.04
CA VAL A 109 4.79 -2.68 12.93
C VAL A 109 4.28 -2.04 11.63
N VAL A 110 3.00 -2.27 11.31
CA VAL A 110 2.37 -1.65 10.11
C VAL A 110 2.35 -0.12 10.21
N LEU A 111 2.05 0.43 11.39
CA LEU A 111 1.97 1.88 11.60
C LEU A 111 3.35 2.57 11.50
N PHE A 112 4.43 1.92 11.93
CA PHE A 112 5.79 2.46 11.79
C PHE A 112 6.21 2.62 10.33
N MET A 113 5.73 1.75 9.44
CA MET A 113 6.00 1.82 8.00
C MET A 113 5.31 3.00 7.29
N ILE A 114 4.24 3.58 7.85
CA ILE A 114 3.49 4.66 7.18
C ILE A 114 4.36 5.90 6.95
N TYR A 115 5.15 6.30 7.96
CA TYR A 115 6.00 7.49 7.85
C TYR A 115 7.03 7.44 6.70
N PRO A 116 7.94 6.44 6.63
CA PRO A 116 8.93 6.35 5.56
C PRO A 116 8.30 6.17 4.16
N LEU A 117 7.08 5.62 4.08
CA LEU A 117 6.38 5.44 2.82
C LEU A 117 5.76 6.73 2.28
N VAL A 118 5.16 7.55 3.16
CA VAL A 118 4.33 8.70 2.79
C VAL A 118 5.10 10.02 2.83
N TRP A 119 5.62 10.40 4.00
CA TRP A 119 6.04 11.80 4.23
C TRP A 119 7.25 12.25 3.40
N PRO A 120 8.36 11.48 3.29
CA PRO A 120 9.52 11.90 2.51
C PRO A 120 9.20 12.22 1.06
N SER A 121 8.32 11.43 0.43
CA SER A 121 7.88 11.63 -0.95
C SER A 121 7.03 12.89 -1.10
N GLN A 122 6.08 13.11 -0.19
CA GLN A 122 5.22 14.30 -0.21
C GLN A 122 6.00 15.60 0.05
N SER A 123 7.01 15.54 0.91
CA SER A 123 7.94 16.65 1.16
C SER A 123 8.79 16.93 -0.08
N TYR A 124 9.42 15.91 -0.65
CA TYR A 124 10.30 16.06 -1.82
C TYR A 124 9.56 16.60 -3.04
N ASP A 125 8.40 16.05 -3.38
CA ASP A 125 7.55 16.52 -4.48
C ASP A 125 7.09 17.97 -4.29
N TYR A 126 6.88 18.42 -3.04
CA TYR A 126 6.54 19.82 -2.77
C TYR A 126 7.66 20.76 -3.20
N TRP A 127 8.88 20.44 -2.74
CA TRP A 127 10.02 21.32 -2.89
C TRP A 127 10.52 21.36 -4.33
N ILE A 128 10.41 20.26 -5.09
CA ILE A 128 10.68 20.25 -6.54
C ILE A 128 9.79 21.26 -7.26
N ILE A 129 8.48 21.25 -6.98
CA ILE A 129 7.51 22.09 -7.68
C ILE A 129 7.75 23.57 -7.38
N LYS A 130 8.16 23.90 -6.16
CA LYS A 130 8.21 25.29 -5.70
C LYS A 130 9.44 26.10 -6.09
N LYS A 131 10.41 25.48 -6.78
CA LYS A 131 11.73 26.01 -7.18
C LYS A 131 12.50 26.73 -6.04
N THR A 132 13.68 26.22 -5.73
CA THR A 132 14.37 26.42 -4.45
C THR A 132 15.12 27.76 -4.28
N ASN A 133 14.86 28.77 -5.11
CA ASN A 133 15.76 29.93 -5.22
C ASN A 133 15.86 30.80 -3.95
N ASP A 134 14.84 30.80 -3.08
CA ASP A 134 14.81 31.63 -1.86
C ASP A 134 14.88 30.82 -0.54
N GLN A 135 15.37 29.59 -0.56
CA GLN A 135 15.40 28.72 0.63
C GLN A 135 16.83 28.48 1.14
N PRO A 136 17.05 28.30 2.46
CA PRO A 136 18.37 28.05 3.05
C PRO A 136 18.91 26.63 2.77
N PHE A 137 18.31 25.91 1.84
CA PHE A 137 18.67 24.56 1.47
C PHE A 137 18.47 24.33 -0.03
N THR A 138 19.22 23.39 -0.55
CA THR A 138 19.07 22.83 -1.90
C THR A 138 18.47 21.42 -1.78
N LEU A 139 17.80 20.98 -2.84
CA LEU A 139 17.26 19.62 -2.92
C LEU A 139 18.31 18.68 -3.47
N ALA A 140 18.39 17.48 -2.90
CA ALA A 140 19.13 16.40 -3.50
C ALA A 140 18.51 15.99 -4.85
N ASP A 141 19.35 15.49 -5.75
CA ASP A 141 18.90 14.91 -7.02
C ASP A 141 17.98 13.70 -6.79
N THR A 142 17.17 13.38 -7.80
CA THR A 142 16.15 12.32 -7.69
C THR A 142 16.75 10.95 -7.37
N ARG A 143 17.97 10.67 -7.83
CA ARG A 143 18.65 9.39 -7.55
C ARG A 143 19.07 9.30 -6.09
N THR A 144 19.63 10.37 -5.53
CA THR A 144 19.97 10.43 -4.10
C THR A 144 18.73 10.38 -3.22
N PHE A 145 17.65 11.06 -3.60
CA PHE A 145 16.38 10.96 -2.88
C PHE A 145 15.82 9.53 -2.86
N LYS A 146 15.83 8.82 -4.00
CA LYS A 146 15.41 7.40 -4.06
C LYS A 146 16.23 6.52 -3.12
N LYS A 147 17.55 6.72 -3.05
CA LYS A 147 18.43 5.99 -2.11
C LYS A 147 18.13 6.33 -0.65
N TYR A 148 17.92 7.60 -0.33
CA TYR A 148 17.53 8.06 1.01
C TYR A 148 16.22 7.39 1.46
N ARG A 149 15.20 7.42 0.61
CA ARG A 149 13.91 6.78 0.90
C ARG A 149 14.05 5.28 1.09
N LEU A 150 14.79 4.61 0.21
CA LEU A 150 15.03 3.17 0.31
C LEU A 150 15.72 2.80 1.63
N ARG A 151 16.74 3.57 2.05
CA ARG A 151 17.40 3.38 3.35
C ARG A 151 16.48 3.63 4.54
N GLN A 152 15.57 4.61 4.45
CA GLN A 152 14.54 4.82 5.47
C GLN A 152 13.61 3.61 5.60
N ILE A 153 13.12 3.09 4.48
CA ILE A 153 12.27 1.89 4.45
C ILE A 153 13.02 0.68 5.03
N TRP A 154 14.26 0.43 4.61
CA TRP A 154 15.08 -0.65 5.16
C TRP A 154 15.40 -0.47 6.64
N GLY A 155 15.64 0.76 7.09
CA GLY A 155 15.86 1.07 8.50
C GLY A 155 14.62 0.76 9.35
N THR A 156 13.44 1.13 8.87
CA THR A 156 12.17 0.78 9.54
C THR A 156 11.92 -0.73 9.48
N PHE A 157 12.22 -1.40 8.37
CA PHE A 157 12.09 -2.86 8.28
C PHE A 157 13.00 -3.58 9.28
N ALA A 158 14.25 -3.11 9.44
CA ALA A 158 15.16 -3.65 10.44
C ALA A 158 14.66 -3.38 11.87
N LEU A 159 14.04 -2.22 12.13
CA LEU A 159 13.40 -1.91 13.41
C LEU A 159 12.22 -2.83 13.69
N ASP A 160 11.35 -3.04 12.71
CA ASP A 160 10.18 -3.92 12.85
C ASP A 160 10.62 -5.37 13.12
N LEU A 161 11.62 -5.87 12.38
CA LEU A 161 12.22 -7.18 12.64
C LEU A 161 12.86 -7.26 14.03
N PHE A 162 13.55 -6.20 14.48
CA PHE A 162 14.14 -6.15 15.81
C PHE A 162 13.04 -6.26 16.89
N ILE A 163 11.96 -5.50 16.73
CA ILE A 163 10.81 -5.51 17.64
C ILE A 163 10.17 -6.90 17.67
N ILE A 164 9.89 -7.50 16.50
CA ILE A 164 9.27 -8.83 16.40
C ILE A 164 10.17 -9.89 17.04
N VAL A 165 11.46 -9.91 16.72
CA VAL A 165 12.40 -10.90 17.27
C VAL A 165 12.54 -10.74 18.78
N ALA A 166 12.64 -9.51 19.29
CA ALA A 166 12.71 -9.24 20.72
C ALA A 166 11.43 -9.67 21.44
N TRP A 167 10.28 -9.31 20.88
CA TRP A 167 8.97 -9.65 21.43
C TRP A 167 8.75 -11.17 21.45
N VAL A 168 9.02 -11.86 20.33
CA VAL A 168 8.87 -13.32 20.23
C VAL A 168 9.85 -14.03 21.17
N SER A 169 11.11 -13.59 21.21
CA SER A 169 12.10 -14.17 22.14
C SER A 169 11.65 -14.01 23.59
N ARG A 170 11.09 -12.85 23.95
CA ARG A 170 10.57 -12.62 25.30
C ARG A 170 9.36 -13.50 25.58
N ALA A 171 8.40 -13.55 24.65
CA ALA A 171 7.20 -14.38 24.78
C ALA A 171 7.55 -15.87 24.95
N VAL A 172 8.50 -16.39 24.18
CA VAL A 172 8.96 -17.78 24.30
C VAL A 172 9.64 -18.03 25.65
N SER A 173 10.33 -17.03 26.22
CA SER A 173 11.03 -17.20 27.50
C SER A 173 10.12 -17.20 28.73
N ILE A 174 8.93 -16.59 28.65
CA ILE A 174 8.01 -16.46 29.78
C ILE A 174 6.74 -17.31 29.63
N SER A 175 6.39 -17.70 28.41
CA SER A 175 5.19 -18.48 28.15
C SER A 175 5.35 -19.92 28.64
N THR A 176 4.33 -20.42 29.32
CA THR A 176 4.20 -21.85 29.65
C THR A 176 3.96 -22.69 28.39
N GLU A 177 3.34 -22.12 27.36
CA GLU A 177 3.07 -22.76 26.07
C GLU A 177 3.50 -21.85 24.90
N PRO A 178 4.80 -21.84 24.54
CA PRO A 178 5.34 -20.93 23.54
C PRO A 178 4.84 -21.22 22.11
N VAL A 179 4.43 -22.47 21.84
CA VAL A 179 3.94 -22.90 20.52
C VAL A 179 2.68 -22.13 20.14
N TYR A 180 1.70 -22.05 21.04
CA TYR A 180 0.45 -21.32 20.77
C TYR A 180 0.67 -19.83 20.50
N VAL A 181 1.64 -19.18 21.16
CA VAL A 181 1.96 -17.78 20.89
C VAL A 181 2.41 -17.59 19.44
N ILE A 182 3.29 -18.49 18.96
CA ILE A 182 3.82 -18.44 17.60
C ILE A 182 2.71 -18.74 16.59
N GLU A 183 1.87 -19.72 16.86
CA GLU A 183 0.70 -20.03 16.01
C GLU A 183 -0.25 -18.84 15.90
N PHE A 184 -0.63 -18.22 17.02
CA PHE A 184 -1.49 -17.03 17.00
C PHE A 184 -0.81 -15.85 16.30
N LEU A 185 0.50 -15.68 16.42
CA LEU A 185 1.24 -14.64 15.71
C LEU A 185 1.16 -14.85 14.20
N ILE A 186 1.38 -16.09 13.74
CA ILE A 186 1.28 -16.44 12.32
C ILE A 186 -0.15 -16.22 11.83
N ILE A 187 -1.17 -16.69 12.57
CA ILE A 187 -2.57 -16.53 12.22
C ILE A 187 -2.93 -15.05 12.10
N VAL A 188 -2.60 -14.22 13.10
CA VAL A 188 -2.90 -12.78 13.06
C VAL A 188 -2.15 -12.08 11.94
N ALA A 189 -0.89 -12.43 11.69
CA ALA A 189 -0.11 -11.88 10.57
C ALA A 189 -0.76 -12.22 9.22
N VAL A 190 -1.18 -13.47 9.02
CA VAL A 190 -1.89 -13.92 7.81
C VAL A 190 -3.22 -13.20 7.66
N LEU A 191 -3.99 -13.04 8.74
CA LEU A 191 -5.26 -12.31 8.73
C LEU A 191 -5.09 -10.80 8.46
N ALA A 192 -3.94 -10.22 8.80
CA ALA A 192 -3.65 -8.82 8.53
C ALA A 192 -3.41 -8.54 7.03
N ILE A 193 -2.87 -9.50 6.27
CA ILE A 193 -2.58 -9.35 4.83
C ILE A 193 -3.78 -8.85 4.03
N PRO A 194 -4.96 -9.51 4.03
CA PRO A 194 -6.11 -9.05 3.26
C PRO A 194 -6.64 -7.70 3.73
N VAL A 195 -6.55 -7.39 5.04
CA VAL A 195 -7.00 -6.11 5.59
C VAL A 195 -6.10 -4.96 5.10
N VAL A 196 -4.79 -5.13 5.18
CA VAL A 196 -3.82 -4.14 4.68
C VAL A 196 -3.93 -3.98 3.16
N ALA A 197 -4.12 -5.08 2.43
CA ALA A 197 -4.35 -5.05 0.99
C ALA A 197 -5.65 -4.29 0.64
N LEU A 198 -6.75 -4.53 1.34
CA LEU A 198 -8.01 -3.82 1.13
C LEU A 198 -7.87 -2.32 1.39
N LEU A 199 -7.27 -1.94 2.52
CA LEU A 199 -7.00 -0.53 2.84
C LEU A 199 -6.10 0.12 1.79
N SER A 200 -5.09 -0.60 1.32
CA SER A 200 -4.20 -0.15 0.25
C SER A 200 -4.97 0.08 -1.06
N ALA A 201 -5.81 -0.87 -1.48
CA ALA A 201 -6.64 -0.74 -2.67
C ALA A 201 -7.58 0.47 -2.58
N LEU A 202 -8.25 0.66 -1.44
CA LEU A 202 -9.13 1.82 -1.20
C LEU A 202 -8.35 3.15 -1.25
N ALA A 203 -7.15 3.19 -0.69
CA ALA A 203 -6.30 4.37 -0.78
C ALA A 203 -5.88 4.68 -2.21
N GLN A 204 -5.52 3.65 -3.00
CA GLN A 204 -5.13 3.84 -4.41
C GLN A 204 -6.27 4.39 -5.27
N LEU A 205 -7.55 4.09 -4.98
CA LEU A 205 -8.68 4.67 -5.72
C LEU A 205 -8.70 6.20 -5.67
N VAL A 206 -8.37 6.79 -4.51
CA VAL A 206 -8.30 8.25 -4.36
C VAL A 206 -7.16 8.83 -5.20
N TYR A 207 -6.00 8.18 -5.21
CA TYR A 207 -4.86 8.61 -6.04
C TYR A 207 -5.14 8.46 -7.53
N LEU A 208 -5.80 7.38 -7.95
CA LEU A 208 -6.19 7.16 -9.35
C LEU A 208 -7.12 8.27 -9.86
N GLN A 209 -8.04 8.74 -9.01
CA GLN A 209 -8.88 9.88 -9.33
C GLN A 209 -8.09 11.20 -9.39
N HIS A 210 -7.19 11.42 -8.44
CA HIS A 210 -6.41 12.66 -8.36
C HIS A 210 -5.41 12.79 -9.51
N ASP A 211 -4.72 11.70 -9.83
CA ASP A 211 -3.64 11.66 -10.79
C ASP A 211 -4.09 11.28 -12.21
N HIS A 212 -5.40 11.26 -12.46
CA HIS A 212 -5.95 10.85 -13.75
C HIS A 212 -5.39 11.68 -14.90
N TYR A 213 -4.99 11.00 -15.97
CA TYR A 213 -4.36 11.64 -17.13
C TYR A 213 -5.36 12.43 -17.98
N LEU A 214 -6.67 12.17 -17.85
CA LEU A 214 -7.72 12.96 -18.50
C LEU A 214 -8.31 13.99 -17.54
N LYS A 215 -8.24 15.27 -17.89
CA LYS A 215 -8.81 16.37 -17.08
C LYS A 215 -9.96 17.07 -17.81
N PRO A 216 -11.10 17.32 -17.14
CA PRO A 216 -12.16 18.14 -17.70
C PRO A 216 -11.69 19.58 -17.87
N ARG A 217 -12.09 20.25 -18.95
CA ARG A 217 -12.00 21.72 -19.02
C ARG A 217 -13.05 22.32 -18.07
N ARG A 218 -12.73 23.46 -17.45
CA ARG A 218 -13.57 24.11 -16.42
C ARG A 218 -15.04 24.19 -16.88
N GLY A 219 -15.94 23.73 -16.02
CA GLY A 219 -17.40 23.88 -16.19
C GLY A 219 -18.09 22.90 -17.13
N GLN A 220 -17.38 22.01 -17.85
CA GLN A 220 -18.00 21.29 -18.98
C GLN A 220 -18.26 19.79 -18.79
N ASN A 221 -17.77 19.13 -17.73
CA ASN A 221 -17.90 17.66 -17.61
C ASN A 221 -18.04 17.13 -16.17
N LYS A 222 -18.98 16.19 -15.99
CA LYS A 222 -19.02 15.29 -14.82
C LYS A 222 -17.92 14.23 -14.98
N PHE A 223 -17.16 13.96 -13.92
CA PHE A 223 -16.01 13.04 -13.93
C PHE A 223 -16.35 11.64 -14.51
N GLY A 224 -17.54 11.11 -14.21
CA GLY A 224 -17.95 9.77 -14.65
C GLY A 224 -18.16 9.59 -16.16
N THR A 225 -18.43 10.66 -16.93
CA THR A 225 -18.66 10.55 -18.38
C THR A 225 -17.43 10.86 -19.22
N LEU A 226 -16.33 11.27 -18.58
CA LEU A 226 -15.15 11.80 -19.25
C LEU A 226 -14.39 10.73 -20.04
N ASN A 227 -14.16 9.55 -19.46
CA ASN A 227 -13.53 8.43 -20.16
C ASN A 227 -14.36 7.97 -21.36
N TYR A 228 -15.68 7.89 -21.20
CA TYR A 228 -16.59 7.50 -22.28
C TYR A 228 -16.53 8.50 -23.45
N ARG A 229 -16.60 9.79 -23.17
CA ARG A 229 -16.47 10.85 -24.18
C ARG A 229 -15.10 10.85 -24.85
N ALA A 230 -14.04 10.57 -24.10
CA ALA A 230 -12.69 10.46 -24.64
C ALA A 230 -12.55 9.28 -25.60
N VAL A 231 -13.08 8.11 -25.24
CA VAL A 231 -13.10 6.93 -26.12
C VAL A 231 -13.96 7.20 -27.36
N GLN A 232 -15.13 7.82 -27.22
CA GLN A 232 -15.95 8.19 -28.37
C GLN A 232 -15.25 9.16 -29.31
N ALA A 233 -14.56 10.18 -28.78
CA ALA A 233 -13.77 11.11 -29.58
C ALA A 233 -12.62 10.40 -30.31
N LEU A 234 -11.95 9.47 -29.62
CA LEU A 234 -10.87 8.66 -30.19
C LEU A 234 -11.37 7.84 -31.38
N LEU A 235 -12.51 7.15 -31.22
CA LEU A 235 -13.09 6.35 -32.29
C LEU A 235 -13.61 7.18 -33.48
N LYS A 236 -13.99 8.44 -33.24
CA LYS A 236 -14.41 9.36 -34.31
C LYS A 236 -13.22 9.90 -35.11
N GLN A 237 -12.12 10.25 -34.45
CA GLN A 237 -10.94 10.80 -35.12
C GLN A 237 -10.03 9.72 -35.70
N GLN A 238 -9.99 8.53 -35.08
CA GLN A 238 -9.09 7.42 -35.44
C GLN A 238 -9.88 6.10 -35.53
N PRO A 239 -10.66 5.87 -36.61
CA PRO A 239 -11.54 4.71 -36.73
C PRO A 239 -10.79 3.37 -36.75
N ASP A 240 -9.54 3.34 -37.19
CA ASP A 240 -8.71 2.14 -37.26
C ASP A 240 -8.41 1.52 -35.89
N LEU A 241 -8.47 2.34 -34.83
CA LEU A 241 -8.27 1.88 -33.45
C LEU A 241 -9.50 1.17 -32.86
N LYS A 242 -10.64 1.20 -33.56
CA LYS A 242 -11.92 0.62 -33.07
C LYS A 242 -11.79 -0.84 -32.67
N LYS A 243 -11.14 -1.65 -33.49
CA LYS A 243 -10.95 -3.09 -33.19
C LYS A 243 -10.17 -3.27 -31.88
N LYS A 244 -9.03 -2.58 -31.73
CA LYS A 244 -8.16 -2.69 -30.54
C LYS A 244 -8.86 -2.25 -29.26
N VAL A 245 -9.56 -1.12 -29.30
CA VAL A 245 -10.33 -0.59 -28.16
C VAL A 245 -11.45 -1.56 -27.78
N LEU A 246 -12.19 -2.06 -28.76
CA LEU A 246 -13.29 -2.99 -28.53
C LEU A 246 -12.80 -4.31 -27.93
N THR A 247 -11.72 -4.89 -28.46
CA THR A 247 -11.12 -6.14 -27.93
C THR A 247 -10.78 -6.02 -26.45
N ALA A 248 -10.17 -4.91 -26.03
CA ALA A 248 -9.84 -4.69 -24.62
C ALA A 248 -11.08 -4.58 -23.71
N HIS A 249 -12.15 -3.94 -24.19
CA HIS A 249 -13.40 -3.84 -23.44
C HIS A 249 -14.13 -5.18 -23.39
N ILE A 250 -14.18 -5.94 -24.49
CA ILE A 250 -14.76 -7.29 -24.53
C ILE A 250 -14.00 -8.21 -23.57
N ALA A 251 -12.67 -8.20 -23.59
CA ALA A 251 -11.86 -9.02 -22.67
C ALA A 251 -12.18 -8.71 -21.20
N ARG A 252 -12.34 -7.42 -20.83
CA ARG A 252 -12.76 -7.03 -19.47
C ARG A 252 -14.16 -7.55 -19.13
N VAL A 253 -15.12 -7.39 -20.04
CA VAL A 253 -16.49 -7.89 -19.85
C VAL A 253 -16.48 -9.40 -19.63
N ILE A 254 -15.74 -10.15 -20.43
CA ILE A 254 -15.55 -11.59 -20.24
C ILE A 254 -14.98 -11.89 -18.85
N GLY A 255 -13.92 -11.20 -18.43
CA GLY A 255 -13.36 -11.34 -17.08
C GLY A 255 -14.37 -11.08 -15.96
N TYR A 256 -15.19 -10.02 -16.08
CA TYR A 256 -16.26 -9.73 -15.12
C TYR A 256 -17.35 -10.80 -15.11
N LEU A 257 -17.72 -11.35 -16.27
CA LEU A 257 -18.69 -12.44 -16.37
C LEU A 257 -18.19 -13.70 -15.67
N PHE A 258 -16.91 -14.08 -15.87
CA PHE A 258 -16.30 -15.19 -15.13
C PHE A 258 -16.34 -14.98 -13.62
N GLY A 259 -16.02 -13.75 -13.15
CA GLY A 259 -16.06 -13.40 -11.73
C GLY A 259 -17.47 -13.45 -11.13
N LEU A 260 -18.46 -12.88 -11.83
CA LEU A 260 -19.87 -12.93 -11.42
C LEU A 260 -20.40 -14.37 -11.41
N TYR A 261 -20.03 -15.16 -12.42
CA TYR A 261 -20.42 -16.56 -12.51
C TYR A 261 -19.82 -17.40 -11.38
N ALA A 262 -18.57 -17.15 -10.99
CA ALA A 262 -17.94 -17.79 -9.85
C ALA A 262 -18.71 -17.52 -8.54
N PHE A 263 -19.10 -16.26 -8.29
CA PHE A 263 -19.95 -15.93 -7.14
C PHE A 263 -21.34 -16.54 -7.24
N TRP A 264 -21.93 -16.56 -8.44
CA TRP A 264 -23.24 -17.17 -8.68
C TRP A 264 -23.24 -18.65 -8.34
N ILE A 265 -22.22 -19.41 -8.76
CA ILE A 265 -22.07 -20.83 -8.42
C ILE A 265 -22.07 -21.03 -6.91
N LEU A 266 -21.25 -20.27 -6.17
CA LEU A 266 -21.23 -20.38 -4.71
C LEU A 266 -22.58 -20.01 -4.09
N TYR A 267 -23.20 -18.94 -4.59
CA TYR A 267 -24.47 -18.49 -4.07
C TYR A 267 -25.58 -19.54 -4.26
N SER A 268 -25.75 -20.06 -5.47
CA SER A 268 -26.82 -21.00 -5.82
C SER A 268 -26.63 -22.40 -5.27
N ASN A 269 -25.40 -22.80 -4.94
CA ASN A 269 -25.11 -24.16 -4.45
C ASN A 269 -24.82 -24.21 -2.94
N ILE A 270 -24.42 -23.10 -2.30
CA ILE A 270 -24.00 -23.08 -0.90
C ILE A 270 -24.79 -22.09 -0.06
N VAL A 271 -24.93 -20.84 -0.51
CA VAL A 271 -25.57 -19.79 0.30
C VAL A 271 -27.10 -19.92 0.30
N ALA A 272 -27.67 -20.21 -0.87
CA ALA A 272 -29.11 -20.36 -1.07
C ALA A 272 -29.42 -21.54 -2.00
N PRO A 273 -29.10 -22.79 -1.58
CA PRO A 273 -29.37 -23.97 -2.38
C PRO A 273 -30.88 -24.19 -2.55
N ALA A 274 -31.30 -24.55 -3.76
CA ALA A 274 -32.71 -24.84 -4.05
C ALA A 274 -33.18 -26.18 -3.46
N PHE A 275 -32.27 -27.15 -3.29
CA PHE A 275 -32.58 -28.48 -2.76
C PHE A 275 -31.63 -28.88 -1.63
N SER A 276 -30.34 -28.98 -1.93
CA SER A 276 -29.29 -29.36 -0.98
C SER A 276 -28.00 -28.61 -1.27
N THR A 277 -27.19 -28.40 -0.24
CA THR A 277 -25.86 -27.80 -0.39
C THR A 277 -24.96 -28.72 -1.20
N ASP A 278 -24.49 -28.28 -2.37
CA ASP A 278 -23.47 -28.98 -3.15
C ASP A 278 -22.11 -28.31 -2.92
N THR A 279 -21.35 -28.87 -2.01
CA THR A 279 -20.04 -28.36 -1.62
C THR A 279 -18.95 -28.66 -2.68
N SER A 280 -19.19 -29.56 -3.64
CA SER A 280 -18.27 -29.82 -4.76
C SER A 280 -18.16 -28.64 -5.73
N ALA A 281 -19.17 -27.77 -5.75
CA ALA A 281 -19.24 -26.57 -6.57
C ALA A 281 -18.16 -25.51 -6.21
N VAL A 282 -17.49 -25.64 -5.06
CA VAL A 282 -16.42 -24.73 -4.61
C VAL A 282 -15.23 -24.71 -5.57
N PHE A 283 -14.77 -25.87 -6.05
CA PHE A 283 -13.58 -25.92 -6.94
C PHE A 283 -13.85 -25.33 -8.33
N PRO A 284 -14.94 -25.69 -9.03
CA PRO A 284 -15.30 -25.02 -10.29
C PRO A 284 -15.43 -23.51 -10.12
N ALA A 285 -16.05 -23.04 -9.05
CA ALA A 285 -16.18 -21.60 -8.77
C ALA A 285 -14.79 -20.93 -8.58
N ALA A 286 -13.89 -21.55 -7.81
CA ALA A 286 -12.54 -21.03 -7.58
C ALA A 286 -11.71 -20.97 -8.88
N ILE A 287 -11.83 -21.97 -9.75
CA ILE A 287 -11.17 -21.97 -11.07
C ILE A 287 -11.67 -20.80 -11.92
N MET A 288 -13.00 -20.61 -11.97
CA MET A 288 -13.61 -19.51 -12.73
C MET A 288 -13.17 -18.14 -12.19
N ALA A 289 -13.03 -18.01 -10.87
CA ALA A 289 -12.52 -16.81 -10.24
C ALA A 289 -11.04 -16.54 -10.53
N LEU A 290 -10.22 -17.59 -10.65
CA LEU A 290 -8.82 -17.46 -11.03
C LEU A 290 -8.70 -17.00 -12.49
N ILE A 291 -9.50 -17.58 -13.39
CA ILE A 291 -9.58 -17.16 -14.80
C ILE A 291 -9.97 -15.68 -14.89
N ALA A 292 -11.00 -15.26 -14.13
CA ALA A 292 -11.43 -13.86 -14.06
C ALA A 292 -10.28 -12.94 -13.65
N LEU A 293 -9.55 -13.29 -12.59
CA LEU A 293 -8.40 -12.53 -12.10
C LEU A 293 -7.32 -12.40 -13.18
N VAL A 294 -6.91 -13.50 -13.81
CA VAL A 294 -5.86 -13.50 -14.84
C VAL A 294 -6.23 -12.60 -16.01
N ILE A 295 -7.47 -12.68 -16.51
CA ILE A 295 -7.95 -11.83 -17.61
C ILE A 295 -7.92 -10.35 -17.20
N LEU A 296 -8.50 -10.02 -16.04
CA LEU A 296 -8.62 -8.63 -15.60
C LEU A 296 -7.27 -7.99 -15.30
N GLU A 297 -6.34 -8.73 -14.69
CA GLU A 297 -4.98 -8.27 -14.39
C GLU A 297 -4.15 -8.11 -15.66
N THR A 298 -4.24 -9.05 -16.61
CA THR A 298 -3.53 -8.97 -17.90
C THR A 298 -3.97 -7.74 -18.69
N VAL A 299 -5.29 -7.51 -18.80
CA VAL A 299 -5.81 -6.31 -19.47
C VAL A 299 -5.50 -5.06 -18.65
N GLY A 300 -5.53 -5.13 -17.31
CA GLY A 300 -5.18 -4.05 -16.39
C GLY A 300 -3.72 -3.59 -16.51
N ALA A 301 -2.80 -4.52 -16.78
CA ALA A 301 -1.38 -4.20 -16.95
C ALA A 301 -1.06 -3.63 -18.34
N ILE A 302 -1.66 -4.20 -19.40
CA ILE A 302 -1.28 -3.89 -20.79
C ILE A 302 -2.06 -2.69 -21.34
N TRP A 303 -3.38 -2.67 -21.14
CA TRP A 303 -4.26 -1.69 -21.79
C TRP A 303 -4.00 -0.21 -21.43
N PRO A 304 -3.70 0.16 -20.17
CA PRO A 304 -3.57 1.58 -19.81
C PRO A 304 -2.51 2.32 -20.61
N GLN A 305 -1.36 1.68 -20.89
CA GLN A 305 -0.29 2.27 -21.68
C GLN A 305 -0.77 2.55 -23.10
N HIS A 306 -1.28 1.53 -23.80
CA HIS A 306 -1.78 1.68 -25.15
C HIS A 306 -2.91 2.71 -25.23
N ASN A 307 -3.83 2.71 -24.27
CA ASN A 307 -4.91 3.68 -24.25
C ASN A 307 -4.38 5.11 -24.09
N TYR A 308 -3.37 5.34 -23.24
CA TYR A 308 -2.73 6.65 -23.11
C TYR A 308 -2.06 7.08 -24.41
N ASP A 309 -1.28 6.21 -25.03
CA ASP A 309 -0.58 6.48 -26.29
C ASP A 309 -1.57 6.82 -27.40
N TYR A 310 -2.71 6.11 -27.48
CA TYR A 310 -3.79 6.43 -28.42
C TYR A 310 -4.47 7.76 -28.10
N MET A 311 -4.70 8.06 -26.82
CA MET A 311 -5.31 9.32 -26.43
C MET A 311 -4.41 10.51 -26.82
N GLN A 312 -3.08 10.38 -26.75
CA GLN A 312 -2.15 11.44 -27.18
C GLN A 312 -2.29 11.81 -28.67
N LEU A 313 -2.89 10.96 -29.51
CA LEU A 313 -3.14 11.23 -30.93
C LEU A 313 -4.38 12.13 -31.16
N LEU A 314 -5.17 12.41 -30.11
CA LEU A 314 -6.37 13.23 -30.23
C LEU A 314 -6.05 14.72 -30.39
N ASP A 315 -6.72 15.36 -31.33
CA ASP A 315 -6.82 16.82 -31.33
C ASP A 315 -7.78 17.26 -30.20
N THR A 316 -7.19 17.70 -29.09
CA THR A 316 -7.92 18.14 -27.89
C THR A 316 -8.35 19.61 -27.93
N THR A 317 -8.04 20.37 -29.00
CA THR A 317 -8.37 21.80 -29.08
C THR A 317 -9.88 22.06 -28.97
N LYS A 318 -10.70 21.22 -29.63
CA LYS A 318 -12.16 21.30 -29.67
C LYS A 318 -12.88 20.35 -28.69
N LEU A 319 -12.14 19.61 -27.87
CA LEU A 319 -12.71 18.63 -26.94
C LEU A 319 -12.92 19.23 -25.54
N PRO A 320 -13.92 18.75 -24.78
CA PRO A 320 -14.24 19.29 -23.45
C PRO A 320 -13.30 18.75 -22.35
N PHE A 321 -12.16 18.18 -22.75
CA PHE A 321 -11.13 17.62 -21.88
C PHE A 321 -9.75 17.86 -22.46
N THR A 322 -8.75 17.72 -21.60
CA THR A 322 -7.33 17.80 -21.93
C THR A 322 -6.63 16.54 -21.43
N ILE A 323 -5.51 16.21 -22.06
CA ILE A 323 -4.69 15.06 -21.69
C ILE A 323 -3.42 15.59 -21.05
N ASN A 324 -3.11 15.13 -19.84
CA ASN A 324 -1.90 15.50 -19.14
C ASN A 324 -0.66 14.81 -19.76
N GLY A 325 0.50 15.41 -19.53
CA GLY A 325 1.79 14.88 -19.98
C GLY A 325 2.18 13.53 -19.34
N SER A 326 3.27 12.96 -19.85
CA SER A 326 3.75 11.62 -19.52
C SER A 326 4.07 11.41 -18.04
N ASP A 327 4.52 12.45 -17.34
CA ASP A 327 4.81 12.40 -15.89
C ASP A 327 3.56 12.07 -15.08
N GLN A 328 2.43 12.70 -15.41
CA GLN A 328 1.16 12.49 -14.73
C GLN A 328 0.63 11.06 -15.00
N PHE A 329 0.75 10.61 -16.25
CA PHE A 329 0.37 9.25 -16.62
C PHE A 329 1.25 8.19 -15.95
N THR A 330 2.55 8.47 -15.79
CA THR A 330 3.47 7.56 -15.08
C THR A 330 3.07 7.39 -13.62
N LYS A 331 2.65 8.48 -12.95
CA LYS A 331 2.09 8.42 -11.59
C LYS A 331 0.79 7.61 -11.56
N PHE A 332 -0.14 7.89 -12.46
CA PHE A 332 -1.39 7.13 -12.59
C PHE A 332 -1.15 5.63 -12.79
N LYS A 333 -0.26 5.25 -13.70
CA LYS A 333 0.09 3.86 -14.01
C LYS A 333 0.69 3.14 -12.79
N ALA A 334 1.54 3.82 -12.03
CA ALA A 334 2.09 3.27 -10.79
C ALA A 334 0.99 3.02 -9.75
N HIS A 335 0.10 3.98 -9.52
CA HIS A 335 -1.04 3.81 -8.60
C HIS A 335 -2.01 2.71 -9.07
N LEU A 336 -2.20 2.57 -10.38
CA LEU A 336 -3.04 1.53 -10.97
C LEU A 336 -2.45 0.14 -10.76
N TYR A 337 -1.15 -0.02 -10.94
CA TYR A 337 -0.44 -1.26 -10.65
C TYR A 337 -0.61 -1.67 -9.19
N TYR A 338 -0.41 -0.74 -8.24
CA TYR A 338 -0.56 -1.06 -6.81
C TYR A 338 -2.02 -1.33 -6.41
N TYR A 339 -2.98 -0.69 -7.07
CA TYR A 339 -4.41 -0.99 -6.90
C TYR A 339 -4.71 -2.43 -7.32
N HIS A 340 -4.28 -2.81 -8.52
CA HIS A 340 -4.44 -4.15 -9.08
C HIS A 340 -3.80 -5.22 -8.21
N LEU A 341 -2.53 -5.02 -7.81
CA LEU A 341 -1.83 -5.92 -6.90
C LEU A 341 -2.60 -6.11 -5.58
N SER A 342 -3.06 -5.01 -4.98
CA SER A 342 -3.78 -5.04 -3.71
C SER A 342 -5.15 -5.70 -3.83
N ALA A 343 -5.90 -5.38 -4.88
CA ALA A 343 -7.20 -6.00 -5.18
C ALA A 343 -7.05 -7.50 -5.48
N GLY A 344 -6.00 -7.89 -6.20
CA GLY A 344 -5.65 -9.29 -6.47
C GLY A 344 -5.33 -10.08 -5.21
N ILE A 345 -4.57 -9.50 -4.26
CA ILE A 345 -4.32 -10.13 -2.96
C ILE A 345 -5.63 -10.36 -2.19
N VAL A 346 -6.52 -9.36 -2.14
CA VAL A 346 -7.84 -9.50 -1.50
C VAL A 346 -8.65 -10.61 -2.18
N TRP A 347 -8.70 -10.59 -3.51
CA TRP A 347 -9.41 -11.60 -4.31
C TRP A 347 -8.90 -13.01 -4.01
N LEU A 348 -7.60 -13.23 -4.10
CA LEU A 348 -6.99 -14.54 -3.82
C LEU A 348 -7.24 -14.98 -2.38
N THR A 349 -7.13 -14.07 -1.41
CA THR A 349 -7.32 -14.43 0.00
C THR A 349 -8.77 -14.85 0.27
N ILE A 350 -9.76 -14.19 -0.34
CA ILE A 350 -11.17 -14.59 -0.23
C ILE A 350 -11.37 -16.01 -0.77
N TRP A 351 -10.84 -16.31 -1.96
CA TRP A 351 -11.01 -17.62 -2.57
C TRP A 351 -10.25 -18.72 -1.83
N LEU A 352 -9.04 -18.43 -1.32
CA LEU A 352 -8.30 -19.35 -0.45
C LEU A 352 -9.07 -19.62 0.86
N ALA A 353 -9.69 -18.60 1.46
CA ALA A 353 -10.51 -18.78 2.66
C ALA A 353 -11.75 -19.64 2.37
N ILE A 354 -12.41 -19.46 1.23
CA ILE A 354 -13.57 -20.28 0.82
C ILE A 354 -13.15 -21.75 0.60
N VAL A 355 -12.09 -21.99 -0.16
CA VAL A 355 -11.57 -23.35 -0.42
C VAL A 355 -11.06 -23.99 0.88
N GLY A 356 -10.34 -23.25 1.72
CA GLY A 356 -9.87 -23.71 3.01
C GLY A 356 -11.02 -24.06 3.94
N ALA A 357 -12.04 -23.20 4.04
CA ALA A 357 -13.22 -23.48 4.85
C ALA A 357 -13.94 -24.75 4.40
N TYR A 358 -14.03 -24.98 3.09
CA TYR A 358 -14.55 -26.24 2.54
C TYR A 358 -13.73 -27.46 3.00
N TYR A 359 -12.39 -27.41 2.96
CA TYR A 359 -11.57 -28.54 3.39
C TYR A 359 -11.61 -28.83 4.90
N TYR A 360 -11.76 -27.80 5.74
CA TYR A 360 -11.66 -27.94 7.20
C TYR A 360 -13.01 -28.05 7.92
N PHE A 361 -14.09 -27.50 7.35
CA PHE A 361 -15.42 -27.46 7.96
C PHE A 361 -16.51 -28.10 7.09
N GLY A 362 -16.18 -28.51 5.86
CA GLY A 362 -17.09 -29.09 4.88
C GLY A 362 -17.26 -30.59 5.00
#